data_AF-A0A0G0TAA9-F1
#
_entry.id   AF-A0A0G0TAA9-F1
#
_cell.length_a   1.000
_cell.length_b   1.000
_cell.length_c   1.000
_cell.angle_alpha   90.00
_cell.angle_beta   90.00
_cell.angle_gamma   90.00
#
_symmetry.space_group_name_H-M   'P 1'
#
loop_
_entity.id
_entity.type
_entity.pdbx_description
1 polymer ?
#
loop_
_entity_poly.entity_id
_entity_poly.type
_entity_poly.pdbx_seq_one_letter_code
_entity_poly.pdbx_strand_id
1 'polypeptide(L)' 'MEALSDVNKFGNLPVPLKIRNPVTKLMKEVGYGENYQAYDRQSHLPEKLSGKVYYRTSTVTQEKK' A
#
# COMPACT_ATOMS: atom_id res chain seq x y z
N MET A 1 15.76 9.51 0.51
CA MET A 1 14.34 9.12 0.64
C MET A 1 14.26 7.62 0.87
N GLU A 2 13.73 7.19 2.02
CA GLU A 2 13.68 5.76 2.39
C GLU A 2 12.81 4.93 1.44
N ALA A 3 11.66 5.45 1.01
CA ALA A 3 10.79 4.76 0.06
C ALA A 3 11.48 4.45 -1.29
N LEU A 4 12.22 5.42 -1.85
CA LEU A 4 13.00 5.21 -3.09
C LEU A 4 14.11 4.17 -2.89
N SER A 5 14.73 4.14 -1.71
CA SER A 5 15.76 3.13 -1.40
C SER A 5 15.18 1.71 -1.39
N ASP A 6 13.99 1.54 -0.82
CA ASP A 6 13.31 0.24 -0.77
C ASP A 6 12.89 -0.24 -2.17
N VAL A 7 12.44 0.67 -3.04
CA VAL A 7 12.14 0.34 -4.46
C VAL A 7 13.38 -0.21 -5.16
N ASN A 8 14.53 0.45 -5.01
CA ASN A 8 15.79 0.00 -5.61
C ASN A 8 16.28 -1.34 -5.04
N LYS A 9 15.99 -1.61 -3.76
CA LYS A 9 16.44 -2.83 -3.06
C LYS A 9 15.56 -4.04 -3.37
N PHE A 10 14.25 -3.87 -3.39
CA PHE A 10 13.29 -4.97 -3.46
C PHE A 10 12.68 -5.18 -4.85
N GLY A 11 12.82 -4.21 -5.77
CA GLY A 11 12.25 -4.30 -7.10
C GLY A 11 10.72 -4.32 -7.10
N ASN A 12 10.13 -5.14 -7.97
CA ASN A 12 8.69 -5.19 -8.23
C ASN A 12 7.93 -6.09 -7.24
N LEU A 13 7.85 -5.69 -5.98
CA LEU A 13 7.03 -6.41 -5.01
C LEU A 13 5.55 -6.46 -5.43
N PRO A 14 4.86 -7.59 -5.19
CA PRO A 14 3.48 -7.75 -5.61
C PRO A 14 2.56 -6.79 -4.83
N VAL A 15 1.66 -6.13 -5.55
CA VAL A 15 0.60 -5.30 -4.95
C VAL A 15 -0.37 -6.21 -4.18
N PRO A 16 -0.78 -5.87 -2.95
CA PRO A 16 -1.77 -6.66 -2.20
C PRO A 16 -3.09 -6.84 -2.98
N LEU A 17 -3.63 -8.07 -2.98
CA LEU A 17 -4.85 -8.41 -3.74
C LEU A 17 -6.03 -7.48 -3.44
N LYS A 18 -6.20 -7.13 -2.16
CA LYS A 18 -7.28 -6.26 -1.66
C LYS A 18 -7.33 -4.86 -2.29
N ILE A 19 -6.23 -4.36 -2.86
CA ILE A 19 -6.19 -3.04 -3.52
C ILE A 19 -5.98 -3.13 -5.03
N ARG A 20 -5.93 -4.35 -5.61
CA ARG A 20 -5.84 -4.51 -7.07
C ARG A 20 -7.17 -4.16 -7.71
N ASN A 21 -7.13 -3.60 -8.91
CA ASN A 21 -8.33 -3.34 -9.70
C ASN A 21 -8.84 -4.62 -10.36
N PRO A 22 -10.06 -5.09 -10.07
CA PRO A 22 -10.65 -6.24 -10.74
C PRO A 22 -11.43 -5.83 -11.99
N VAL A 23 -10.71 -5.60 -13.09
CA VAL A 23 -11.31 -5.13 -14.36
C VAL A 23 -12.07 -6.24 -15.09
N THR A 24 -11.58 -7.48 -15.00
CA THR A 24 -12.18 -8.64 -15.67
C THR A 24 -12.97 -9.51 -14.70
N LYS A 25 -13.89 -10.34 -15.23
CA LYS A 25 -14.65 -11.30 -14.42
C LYS A 25 -13.73 -12.34 -13.77
N LEU A 26 -12.76 -12.86 -14.51
CA LEU A 26 -11.74 -13.78 -13.99
C LEU A 26 -10.96 -13.16 -12.82
N MET A 27 -10.59 -11.87 -12.92
CA MET A 27 -9.89 -11.17 -11.83
C MET A 27 -10.71 -11.10 -10.54
N LYS A 28 -12.04 -10.88 -10.65
CA LYS A 28 -12.93 -10.94 -9.48
C LYS A 28 -12.97 -12.33 -8.88
N GLU A 29 -13.11 -13.36 -9.72
CA GLU A 29 -13.19 -14.77 -9.28
C GLU A 29 -11.92 -15.26 -8.58
N VAL A 30 -10.74 -14.73 -8.93
CA VAL A 30 -9.47 -15.04 -8.25
C VAL A 30 -9.17 -14.11 -7.06
N GLY A 31 -10.12 -13.26 -6.67
CA GLY A 31 -10.05 -12.48 -5.43
C GLY A 31 -9.45 -11.08 -5.53
N TYR A 32 -9.37 -10.49 -6.73
CA TYR A 32 -8.83 -9.12 -6.86
C TYR A 32 -9.83 -8.11 -6.30
N GLY A 33 -9.36 -7.22 -5.43
CA GLY A 33 -10.20 -6.19 -4.80
C GLY A 33 -11.22 -6.75 -3.82
N GLU A 34 -11.20 -8.06 -3.52
CA GLU A 34 -12.08 -8.63 -2.51
C GLU A 34 -11.74 -8.08 -1.13
N ASN A 35 -12.78 -7.81 -0.34
CA ASN A 35 -12.66 -7.23 1.01
C ASN A 35 -11.93 -5.87 1.03
N TYR A 36 -11.91 -5.14 -0.09
CA TYR A 36 -11.46 -3.76 -0.08
C TYR A 36 -12.36 -2.93 0.83
N GLN A 37 -11.77 -2.30 1.85
CA GLN A 37 -12.44 -1.36 2.72
C GLN A 37 -11.68 -0.04 2.68
N ALA A 38 -12.39 1.04 2.34
CA ALA A 38 -11.83 2.37 2.45
C ALA A 38 -11.54 2.69 3.93
N TYR A 39 -10.36 3.26 4.20
CA TYR A 39 -9.92 3.68 5.53
C TYR A 39 -9.81 2.54 6.55
N ASP A 40 -9.42 1.34 6.11
CA ASP A 40 -9.06 0.26 7.02
C ASP A 40 -7.79 0.60 7.84
N ARG A 41 -7.57 -0.13 8.95
CA ARG A 41 -6.33 0.01 9.77
C ARG A 41 -5.22 -0.92 9.29
N GLN A 42 -5.43 -1.66 8.21
CA GLN A 42 -4.48 -2.67 7.76
C GLN A 42 -3.41 -2.01 6.88
N SER A 43 -2.27 -2.68 6.71
CA SER A 43 -1.27 -2.18 5.78
C SER A 43 -1.75 -2.32 4.34
N HIS A 44 -1.50 -1.29 3.53
CA HIS A 44 -1.66 -1.32 2.08
C HIS A 44 -0.33 -1.56 1.34
N LEU A 45 0.75 -1.76 2.09
CA LEU A 45 2.07 -2.05 1.54
C LEU A 45 2.20 -3.54 1.20
N PRO A 46 3.12 -3.91 0.28
CA PRO A 46 3.49 -5.31 0.07
C PRO A 46 3.97 -5.96 1.37
N GLU A 47 3.84 -7.28 1.48
CA GLU A 47 4.17 -8.05 2.69
C GLU A 47 5.57 -7.75 3.24
N LYS A 48 6.59 -7.64 2.37
CA LYS A 48 7.97 -7.34 2.76
C LYS A 48 8.19 -5.93 3.33
N LEU A 49 7.25 -5.01 3.09
CA LEU A 49 7.27 -3.63 3.57
C LEU A 49 6.17 -3.35 4.59
N SER A 50 5.46 -4.39 5.06
CA SER A 50 4.40 -4.24 6.06
C SER A 50 4.94 -3.55 7.32
N GLY A 51 4.21 -2.53 7.79
CA GLY A 51 4.57 -1.75 8.98
C GLY A 51 5.65 -0.68 8.78
N LYS A 52 6.17 -0.47 7.56
CA LYS A 52 7.10 0.64 7.29
C LYS A 52 6.38 1.99 7.34
N VAL A 53 7.02 2.98 7.96
CA VAL A 53 6.56 4.37 8.04
C VAL A 53 7.62 5.26 7.44
N TYR A 54 7.33 5.83 6.27
CA TYR A 54 8.28 6.69 5.54
C TYR A 54 8.11 8.18 5.80
N TYR A 55 6.88 8.60 6.12
CA TYR A 55 6.56 9.98 6.43
C TYR A 55 6.48 10.15 7.95
N ARG A 56 7.43 10.89 8.51
CA ARG A 56 7.45 11.29 9.92
C ARG A 56 7.29 12.79 9.96
N THR A 57 6.18 13.28 10.49
CA THR A 57 5.99 14.70 10.71
C THR A 57 6.94 15.13 11.82
N SER A 58 7.94 15.95 11.49
CA SER A 58 8.64 16.75 12.50
C SER A 58 7.65 17.77 13.05
N THR A 59 7.66 17.99 14.36
CA THR A 59 6.75 18.87 15.14
C THR A 59 6.79 20.37 14.76
N VAL A 60 7.23 20.73 13.56
CA VAL A 60 7.26 22.11 13.10
C VAL A 60 6.21 22.27 11.99
N THR A 61 5.17 23.00 12.37
CA THR A 61 4.08 23.52 11.55
C THR A 61 2.98 22.51 11.23
N GLN A 62 1.87 22.70 11.94
CA GLN A 62 0.55 22.15 11.62
C GLN A 62 0.20 22.54 10.18
N GLU A 63 0.13 21.57 9.27
CA GLU A 63 -0.55 21.79 8.00
C GLU A 63 -2.02 22.05 8.32
N LYS A 64 -2.41 23.33 8.20
CA LYS A 64 -3.80 23.76 8.36
C LYS A 64 -4.67 22.98 7.38
N LYS A 65 -5.71 22.38 7.96
CA LYS A 65 -6.86 21.77 7.30
C LYS A 65 -7.58 22.75 6.38
#